data_AF-A0A7W0V7B7-F1
#
_entry.id   AF-A0A7W0V7B7-F1
#
_cell.length_a   1.000
_cell.length_b   1.000
_cell.length_c   1.000
_cell.angle_alpha   90.00
_cell.angle_beta   90.00
_cell.angle_gamma   90.00
#
_symmetry.space_group_name_H-M   'P 1'
#
loop_
_entity.id
_entity.type
_entity.pdbx_description
1 polymer ?
#
loop_
_entity_poly.entity_id
_entity_poly.type
_entity_poly.pdbx_seq_one_letter_code
_entity_poly.pdbx_strand_id
1 'polypeptide(L)'
;AIDVAQYTNTILVGSAQPLSAGALSRNLDAFPETSPLHVVAGWSLTSGNMRAIQPGGLVFTDDRAPVELVIDQMILDAAREISGP
;
A
#
# COMPACT_ATOMS: atom_id res chain seq x y z
N ALA A 1 1.42 4.34 -4.82
CA ALA A 1 1.93 3.27 -3.96
C ALA A 1 3.20 3.74 -3.26
N ILE A 2 3.38 3.35 -2.02
CA ILE A 2 4.53 3.67 -1.17
C ILE A 2 5.09 2.33 -0.68
N ASP A 3 6.26 1.95 -1.15
CA ASP A 3 6.96 0.76 -0.67
C ASP A 3 7.73 1.11 0.62
N VAL A 4 7.51 0.36 1.70
CA VAL A 4 8.11 0.67 3.01
C VAL A 4 9.44 -0.05 3.12
N ALA A 5 10.54 0.71 3.25
CA ALA A 5 11.91 0.19 3.13
C ALA A 5 12.29 -0.94 4.10
N GLN A 6 11.54 -1.14 5.19
CA GLN A 6 11.83 -2.15 6.22
C GLN A 6 10.96 -3.41 6.14
N TYR A 7 9.96 -3.45 5.24
CA TYR A 7 8.99 -4.55 5.16
C TYR A 7 8.64 -4.87 3.72
N THR A 8 8.16 -6.09 3.46
CA THR A 8 7.56 -6.49 2.17
C THR A 8 6.14 -5.94 1.99
N ASN A 9 5.87 -4.75 2.54
CA ASN A 9 4.55 -4.13 2.54
C ASN A 9 4.55 -2.90 1.63
N THR A 10 3.47 -2.76 0.87
CA THR A 10 3.20 -1.59 0.03
C THR A 10 1.92 -0.93 0.52
N ILE A 11 1.96 0.38 0.74
CA ILE A 11 0.77 1.18 1.05
C ILE A 11 0.18 1.72 -0.25
N LEU A 12 -1.12 1.48 -0.45
CA LEU A 12 -1.91 1.99 -1.56
C LEU A 12 -2.84 3.09 -1.05
N VAL A 13 -2.76 4.27 -1.65
CA VAL A 13 -3.62 5.42 -1.34
C VAL A 13 -4.47 5.72 -2.57
N GLY A 14 -5.79 5.62 -2.42
CA GLY A 14 -6.77 6.02 -3.43
C GLY A 14 -7.54 7.24 -2.97
N SER A 15 -7.89 8.13 -3.90
CA SER A 15 -8.71 9.31 -3.62
C SER A 15 -9.64 9.58 -4.80
N ALA A 16 -10.81 10.16 -4.52
CA ALA A 16 -11.71 10.69 -5.54
C ALA A 16 -11.18 11.99 -6.17
N GLN A 17 -10.18 12.62 -5.56
CA GLN A 17 -9.49 13.80 -6.08
C GLN A 17 -8.10 13.43 -6.62
N PRO A 18 -7.58 14.16 -7.62
CA PRO A 18 -6.25 13.89 -8.17
C PRO A 18 -5.16 13.88 -7.10
N LEU A 19 -4.40 12.78 -7.04
CA LEU A 19 -3.25 12.65 -6.14
C LEU A 19 -1.96 13.00 -6.88
N SER A 20 -1.05 13.72 -6.21
CA SER A 20 0.31 13.93 -6.70
C SER A 20 1.29 14.15 -5.54
N ALA A 21 2.55 13.79 -5.74
CA ALA A 21 3.60 14.05 -4.75
C ALA A 21 3.77 15.55 -4.47
N GLY A 22 3.60 16.40 -5.49
CA GLY A 22 3.64 17.85 -5.32
C GLY A 22 2.47 18.39 -4.47
N ALA A 23 1.27 17.83 -4.61
CA ALA A 23 0.14 18.19 -3.74
C ALA A 23 0.37 17.71 -2.30
N LEU A 24 0.95 16.52 -2.12
CA LEU A 24 1.33 16.02 -0.79
C LEU A 24 2.32 16.99 -0.12
N SER A 25 3.41 17.35 -0.80
CA SER A 25 4.41 18.28 -0.26
C SER A 25 3.80 19.61 0.17
N ARG A 26 2.97 20.24 -0.69
CA ARG A 26 2.32 21.52 -0.36
C ARG A 26 1.36 21.42 0.82
N ASN A 27 0.65 20.30 0.93
CA ASN A 27 -0.29 20.09 2.03
C ASN A 27 0.46 19.90 3.37
N LEU A 28 1.68 19.38 3.35
CA LEU A 28 2.48 19.19 4.56
C LEU A 28 2.95 20.50 5.18
N ASP A 29 3.16 21.54 4.37
CA ASP A 29 3.51 22.88 4.84
C ASP A 29 2.43 23.49 5.74
N ALA A 30 1.19 22.99 5.66
CA ALA A 30 0.07 23.42 6.50
C ALA A 30 0.05 22.74 7.88
N PHE A 31 0.91 21.75 8.13
CA PHE A 31 0.97 21.02 9.40
C PHE A 31 2.30 21.31 10.13
N PRO A 32 2.29 21.41 11.47
CA PRO A 32 3.53 21.49 12.25
C PRO A 32 4.42 20.28 11.97
N GLU A 33 5.75 20.48 11.94
CA GLU A 33 6.71 19.38 11.69
C GLU A 33 6.63 18.24 12.71
N THR A 34 6.16 18.55 13.93
CA THR A 34 5.94 17.58 15.00
C THR A 34 4.67 16.75 14.82
N SER A 35 3.81 17.10 13.86
CA SER A 35 2.60 16.34 13.56
C SER A 35 2.98 14.94 13.08
N PRO A 36 2.35 13.87 13.59
CA PRO A 36 2.54 12.52 13.07
C PRO A 36 2.32 12.44 11.55
N LEU A 37 1.40 13.25 11.00
CA LEU A 37 1.17 13.33 9.56
C LEU A 37 2.38 13.89 8.81
N HIS A 38 3.03 14.91 9.37
CA HIS A 38 4.22 15.50 8.78
C HIS A 38 5.37 14.50 8.74
N VAL A 39 5.61 13.81 9.85
CA VAL A 39 6.66 12.79 9.97
C VAL A 39 6.45 11.63 8.98
N VAL A 40 5.26 11.03 8.97
CA VAL A 40 4.97 9.84 8.14
C VAL A 40 4.97 10.17 6.65
N ALA A 41 4.40 11.31 6.26
CA ALA A 41 4.42 11.73 4.87
C ALA A 41 5.83 12.17 4.42
N GLY A 42 6.61 12.77 5.31
CA GLY A 42 8.03 13.07 5.09
C GLY A 42 8.85 11.81 4.80
N TRP A 43 8.63 10.72 5.56
CA TRP A 43 9.26 9.41 5.25
C TRP A 43 8.85 8.89 3.88
N SER A 44 7.58 9.05 3.51
CA SER A 44 7.09 8.64 2.19
C SER A 44 7.74 9.42 1.05
N LEU A 45 8.03 10.72 1.24
CA LEU A 45 8.73 11.58 0.28
C LEU A 45 10.23 11.30 0.16
N THR A 46 10.88 10.95 1.27
CA THR A 46 12.35 10.80 1.33
C THR A 46 12.84 9.38 1.09
N SER A 47 12.09 8.38 1.55
CA SER A 47 12.48 6.96 1.54
C SER A 47 11.49 6.05 0.82
N GLY A 48 10.23 6.48 0.69
CA GLY A 48 9.22 5.74 -0.02
C GLY A 48 9.43 5.87 -1.51
N ASN A 49 9.66 4.75 -2.21
CA ASN A 49 9.68 4.69 -3.67
C ASN A 49 8.28 4.96 -4.24
N MET A 50 7.84 6.21 -4.15
CA MET A 50 6.49 6.61 -4.52
C MET A 50 6.30 6.48 -6.02
N ARG A 51 5.37 5.59 -6.39
CA ARG A 51 4.96 5.42 -7.78
C ARG A 51 3.49 5.71 -7.97
N ALA A 52 3.18 6.45 -9.02
CA ALA A 52 1.83 6.52 -9.56
C ALA A 52 1.49 5.16 -10.16
N ILE A 53 0.36 4.58 -9.75
CA ILE A 53 -0.18 3.39 -10.38
C ILE A 53 -1.18 3.87 -11.42
N GLN A 54 -0.95 3.49 -12.68
CA GLN A 54 -1.87 3.80 -13.76
C GLN A 54 -3.13 2.93 -13.64
N PRO A 55 -4.32 3.48 -13.89
CA PRO A 55 -5.54 2.68 -13.99
C PRO A 55 -5.37 1.59 -15.06
N GLY A 56 -5.71 0.35 -14.73
CA GLY A 56 -5.67 -0.77 -15.69
C GLY A 56 -5.30 -2.10 -15.04
N GLY A 57 -5.28 -3.14 -15.88
CA GLY A 57 -5.06 -4.52 -15.45
C GLY A 57 -6.35 -5.24 -15.08
N LEU A 58 -6.21 -6.46 -14.56
CA LEU A 58 -7.34 -7.25 -14.07
C LEU A 58 -7.85 -6.64 -12.78
N VAL A 59 -9.11 -6.19 -12.79
CA VAL A 59 -9.79 -5.69 -11.59
C VAL A 59 -10.55 -6.84 -10.96
N PHE A 60 -10.14 -7.20 -9.74
CA PHE A 60 -10.86 -8.14 -8.91
C PHE A 60 -12.04 -7.42 -8.26
N THR A 61 -13.25 -7.66 -8.77
CA THR A 61 -14.52 -7.33 -8.12
C THR A 61 -14.95 -8.50 -7.24
N ASP A 62 -15.92 -8.36 -6.35
CA ASP A 62 -16.39 -9.47 -5.49
C ASP A 62 -16.65 -10.77 -6.30
N ASP A 63 -17.36 -10.66 -7.43
CA ASP A 63 -17.65 -11.78 -8.34
C ASP A 63 -16.42 -12.37 -9.08
N ARG A 64 -15.28 -11.67 -9.06
CA ARG A 64 -14.07 -12.03 -9.83
C ARG A 64 -12.85 -12.21 -8.96
N ALA A 65 -12.90 -11.81 -7.69
CA ALA A 65 -11.80 -11.89 -6.77
C ALA A 65 -11.62 -13.36 -6.39
N PRO A 66 -10.42 -13.93 -6.55
CA PRO A 66 -10.14 -15.31 -6.16
C PRO A 66 -10.01 -15.40 -4.63
N VAL A 67 -10.85 -14.69 -3.87
CA VAL A 67 -10.78 -14.60 -2.41
C VAL A 67 -10.80 -16.00 -1.80
N GLU A 68 -11.73 -16.85 -2.23
CA GLU A 68 -11.79 -18.24 -1.79
C GLU A 68 -10.52 -19.01 -2.15
N LEU A 69 -10.05 -18.91 -3.41
CA LEU A 69 -8.84 -19.61 -3.85
C LEU A 69 -7.57 -19.15 -3.11
N VAL A 70 -7.44 -17.85 -2.82
CA VAL A 70 -6.31 -17.29 -2.07
C VAL A 70 -6.38 -17.72 -0.60
N ILE A 71 -7.56 -17.68 0.01
CA ILE A 71 -7.76 -18.17 1.38
C ILE A 71 -7.45 -19.66 1.46
N ASP A 72 -7.94 -20.47 0.53
CA ASP A 72 -7.66 -21.90 0.46
C ASP A 72 -6.16 -22.19 0.35
N GLN A 73 -5.47 -21.46 -0.52
CA GLN A 73 -4.01 -21.61 -0.68
C GLN A 73 -3.26 -21.22 0.60
N MET A 74 -3.66 -20.13 1.26
CA MET A 74 -3.07 -19.72 2.55
C MET A 74 -3.29 -20.77 3.63
N ILE A 75 -4.48 -21.38 3.71
CA ILE A 75 -4.80 -22.45 4.66
C ILE A 75 -3.96 -23.70 4.34
N LEU A 76 -3.84 -24.07 3.08
CA LEU A 76 -3.04 -25.23 2.65
C LEU A 76 -1.55 -25.03 2.93
N ASP A 77 -1.02 -23.85 2.71
CA ASP A 77 0.39 -23.55 2.97
C ASP A 77 0.67 -23.53 4.47
N ALA A 78 -0.21 -22.94 5.29
CA ALA A 78 -0.12 -23.02 6.74
C ALA A 78 -0.22 -24.47 7.26
N ALA A 79 -1.12 -25.29 6.69
CA ALA A 79 -1.24 -26.69 7.06
C ALA A 79 0.02 -27.49 6.71
N ARG A 80 0.66 -27.21 5.57
CA ARG A 80 1.95 -27.82 5.17
C ARG A 80 3.07 -27.42 6.10
N GLU A 81 3.12 -26.15 6.52
CA GLU A 81 4.12 -25.64 7.46
C GLU A 81 3.97 -26.28 8.85
N ILE A 82 2.72 -26.45 9.32
CA ILE A 82 2.41 -27.11 10.60
C ILE A 82 2.73 -28.61 10.56
N SER A 83 2.54 -29.25 9.39
CA SER A 83 2.69 -30.70 9.28
C SER A 83 4.15 -31.18 9.13
N GLY A 84 5.08 -30.28 8.78
CA GLY A 84 6.49 -30.62 8.54
C GLY A 84 6.69 -31.60 7.36
N PRO A 85 7.94 -31.83 6.90
CA PRO A 85 8.23 -32.70 5.76
C PRO A 85 7.86 -34.17 5.99
#